data_AF-A0A919D7L6-F1
#
_entry.id   AF-A0A919D7L6-F1
#
_cell.length_a   1.000
_cell.length_b   1.000
_cell.length_c   1.000
_cell.angle_alpha   90.00
_cell.angle_beta   90.00
_cell.angle_gamma   90.00
#
_symmetry.space_group_name_H-M   'P 1'
#
loop_
_entity.id
_entity.type
_entity.pdbx_description
1 polymer ?
#
loop_
_entity_poly.entity_id
_entity_poly.type
_entity_poly.pdbx_seq_one_letter_code
_entity_poly.pdbx_strand_id
1 'polypeptide(L)' 'MPRLRVDRILDEAKHTGDPVHLIRLFGLSPHTAMQYLRAAHPGRHRPSPLQP' A
#
# COMPACT_ATOMS: atom_id res chain seq x y z
N MET A 1 -22.19 4.28 4.27
CA MET A 1 -20.89 4.40 4.99
C MET A 1 -19.75 4.29 3.98
N PRO A 2 -19.13 5.39 3.51
CA PRO A 2 -18.27 5.34 2.34
C PRO A 2 -16.85 4.87 2.72
N ARG A 3 -16.67 3.55 2.88
CA ARG A 3 -15.34 2.93 3.06
C ARG A 3 -14.67 2.52 1.73
N LEU A 4 -15.38 2.67 0.62
CA LEU A 4 -14.96 2.25 -0.73
C LEU A 4 -13.66 2.93 -1.19
N ARG A 5 -13.41 4.17 -0.76
CA ARG A 5 -12.21 4.91 -1.15
C ARG A 5 -10.95 4.30 -0.52
N VAL A 6 -11.02 3.94 0.76
CA VAL A 6 -9.90 3.33 1.49
C VAL A 6 -9.59 1.96 0.93
N ASP A 7 -10.63 1.17 0.63
CA ASP A 7 -10.50 -0.18 0.10
C ASP A 7 -9.80 -0.17 -1.27
N ARG A 8 -10.21 0.73 -2.17
CA ARG A 8 -9.56 0.92 -3.47
C ARG A 8 -8.10 1.38 -3.36
N ILE A 9 -7.79 2.29 -2.44
CA ILE A 9 -6.40 2.73 -2.21
C ILE A 9 -5.54 1.55 -1.75
N LEU A 10 -6.07 0.73 -0.84
CA LEU A 10 -5.35 -0.42 -0.31
C LEU A 10 -5.18 -1.53 -1.36
N ASP A 11 -6.18 -1.75 -2.21
CA ASP A 11 -6.13 -2.74 -3.29
C ASP A 11 -5.11 -2.34 -4.38
N GLU A 12 -5.09 -1.07 -4.77
CA GLU A 12 -4.08 -0.54 -5.68
C GLU A 12 -2.68 -0.62 -5.06
N ALA A 13 -2.55 -0.27 -3.78
CA ALA A 13 -1.29 -0.35 -3.06
C ALA A 13 -0.72 -1.77 -3.04
N LYS A 14 -1.59 -2.80 -3.02
CA LYS A 14 -1.19 -4.22 -3.13
C LYS A 14 -0.73 -4.60 -4.54
N HIS A 15 -1.29 -3.97 -5.57
CA HIS A 15 -0.97 -4.27 -6.97
C HIS A 15 0.30 -3.56 -7.46
N THR A 16 0.41 -2.25 -7.29
CA THR A 16 1.51 -1.48 -7.89
C THR A 16 2.80 -1.51 -7.07
N GLY A 17 2.69 -1.55 -5.74
CA GLY A 17 3.86 -1.49 -4.86
C GLY A 17 4.65 -0.18 -4.91
N ASP A 18 4.13 0.87 -5.55
CA ASP A 18 4.80 2.16 -5.75
C ASP A 18 4.00 3.31 -5.08
N PRO A 19 4.59 4.02 -4.11
CA PRO A 19 3.93 5.14 -3.47
C PRO A 19 3.66 6.31 -4.44
N VAL A 20 4.47 6.50 -5.49
CA VAL A 20 4.25 7.56 -6.49
C VAL A 20 2.97 7.31 -7.28
N HIS A 21 2.66 6.04 -7.55
CA HIS A 21 1.43 5.66 -8.23
C HIS A 21 0.19 6.06 -7.41
N LEU A 22 0.20 5.78 -6.10
CA LEU A 22 -0.89 6.14 -5.19
C LEU A 22 -1.08 7.65 -5.06
N ILE A 23 0.02 8.41 -5.04
CA ILE A 23 -0.02 9.89 -5.02
C ILE A 23 -0.71 10.41 -6.27
N ARG A 24 -0.35 9.90 -7.45
CA ARG A 24 -0.92 10.35 -8.74
C ARG A 24 -2.37 9.93 -8.90
N LEU A 25 -2.73 8.71 -8.50
CA LEU A 25 -4.08 8.16 -8.70
C LEU A 25 -5.09 8.72 -7.70
N PHE A 26 -4.70 8.90 -6.43
CA PHE A 26 -5.60 9.28 -5.35
C PHE A 26 -5.37 10.67 -4.75
N GLY A 27 -4.31 11.37 -5.18
CA GLY A 27 -3.93 12.68 -4.65
C GLY A 27 -3.41 12.62 -3.21
N LEU A 28 -2.76 11.51 -2.82
CA LEU A 28 -2.27 11.30 -1.46
C LEU A 28 -0.97 12.06 -1.21
N SER A 29 -0.70 12.37 0.06
CA SER A 29 0.62 12.82 0.47
C SER A 29 1.62 11.65 0.40
N PRO A 30 2.93 11.92 0.19
CA PRO A 30 3.96 10.88 0.20
C PRO A 30 3.96 10.05 1.49
N HIS A 31 3.74 10.70 2.63
CA HIS A 31 3.64 10.04 3.93
C HIS A 31 2.44 9.09 3.99
N THR A 32 1.27 9.53 3.49
CA THR A 32 0.06 8.71 3.46
C THR A 32 0.21 7.52 2.52
N ALA A 33 0.75 7.73 1.31
CA ALA A 33 1.00 6.66 0.34
C ALA A 33 1.91 5.58 0.90
N MET A 34 2.97 5.97 1.61
CA MET A 34 3.89 5.04 2.27
C MET A 34 3.19 4.20 3.35
N GLN A 35 2.27 4.77 4.12
CA GLN A 35 1.51 4.02 5.13
C GLN A 35 0.59 2.97 4.50
N TYR A 36 -0.10 3.33 3.41
CA TYR A 36 -0.91 2.38 2.65
C TYR A 36 -0.06 1.26 2.05
N LEU A 37 1.12 1.61 1.53
CA LEU A 37 2.07 0.65 0.99
C LEU A 37 2.57 -0.35 2.04
N ARG A 38 2.91 0.15 3.24
CA ARG A 38 3.31 -0.69 4.39
C ARG A 38 2.16 -1.60 4.85
N ALA A 39 0.94 -1.08 4.87
CA ALA A 39 -0.25 -1.86 5.21
C ALA A 39 -0.61 -2.91 4.13
N ALA A 40 -0.35 -2.60 2.86
CA ALA A 40 -0.55 -3.50 1.72
C ALA A 40 0.51 -4.58 1.60
N HIS A 41 1.75 -4.30 2.04
CA HIS A 41 2.89 -5.20 1.95
C HIS A 41 3.56 -5.50 3.30
N PRO A 42 2.82 -6.06 4.28
CA PRO A 42 3.43 -6.46 5.56
C PRO A 42 4.46 -7.59 5.38
N GLY A 43 4.35 -8.38 4.31
CA GLY A 43 5.21 -9.52 4.01
C GLY A 43 6.50 -9.22 3.26
N ARG A 44 6.65 -8.06 2.59
CA ARG A 44 7.91 -7.69 1.90
C ARG A 44 8.98 -7.19 2.89
N HIS A 45 8.55 -6.83 4.11
CA HIS A 45 9.41 -6.49 5.26
C HIS A 45 9.44 -7.58 6.34
N ARG A 46 8.80 -8.73 6.11
CA ARG A 46 9.06 -9.91 6.93
C ARG A 46 10.34 -10.52 6.35
N PRO A 47 11.49 -10.48 7.05
CA PRO A 47 12.55 -11.42 6.68
C PRO A 47 11.90 -12.78 6.76
N SER A 48 11.80 -13.50 5.63
CA SER A 48 11.28 -14.87 5.63
C SER A 48 12.01 -15.64 6.73
N PRO A 49 11.38 -15.95 7.88
CA PRO A 49 11.96 -16.92 8.77
C PRO A 49 11.53 -18.25 8.17
N LEU A 50 12.50 -19.04 7.69
CA LEU A 50 12.36 -20.34 7.00
C LEU A 50 12.68 -20.25 5.51
N GLN A 51 13.97 -20.35 5.19
CA GLN A 51 14.40 -21.26 4.14
C GLN A 51 15.47 -22.19 4.75
N PRO A 52 15.17 -23.50 4.95
CA PRO A 52 16.17 -24.51 5.25
C PRO A 52 17.05 -24.84 4.04
#